data_AF-A0ABD0LLY4-F1
#
_entry.id   AF-A0ABD0LLY4-F1
#
_cell.length_a   1.000
_cell.length_b   1.000
_cell.length_c   1.000
_cell.angle_alpha   90.00
_cell.angle_beta   90.00
_cell.angle_gamma   90.00
#
_symmetry.space_group_name_H-M   'P 1'
#
loop_
_entity.id
_entity.type
_entity.pdbx_description
1 polymer ?
#
loop_
_entity_poly.entity_id
_entity_poly.type
_entity_poly.pdbx_seq_one_letter_code
_entity_poly.pdbx_strand_id
1 'polypeptide(L)'
;YFGAGIGIPEKLQGKRVLDIGCGSGSFVFMLSKLVGPDGYVVGVDYSDGLKWGYSKANFEFHVGDAEKLDVFNWGAESFDLIVHAFNLLKTGGQFYLTDVYVERDMPAEYKENEHLWCGGAGAMRWDTLAPTVVKAGFTVPYLTQAYPVSIVHEEFKVMTEVSRLLCAGWRLFKLPDGAKRGASRTGEGVDVDSELATILAFSYLSDNFDFADTTGNPTTNRNQNPFALLEKLEAEGRKPDPMYTVE
;
A
#
# COMPACT_ATOMS: atom_id res chain seq x y z
N TYR A 1 -14.89 0.99 -10.80
CA TYR A 1 -13.73 1.11 -9.90
C TYR A 1 -12.49 1.01 -10.78
N PHE A 2 -11.72 2.08 -10.89
CA PHE A 2 -10.39 2.06 -11.49
C PHE A 2 -9.41 2.00 -10.32
N GLY A 3 -8.62 0.93 -10.23
CA GLY A 3 -7.65 0.78 -9.14
C GLY A 3 -6.95 -0.57 -9.20
N ALA A 4 -5.68 -0.58 -8.83
CA ALA A 4 -4.82 -1.77 -8.80
C ALA A 4 -5.16 -2.70 -7.62
N GLY A 5 -6.44 -2.92 -7.32
CA GLY A 5 -6.86 -3.85 -6.28
C GLY A 5 -7.25 -3.25 -4.95
N ILE A 6 -8.25 -3.89 -4.34
CA ILE A 6 -8.73 -3.56 -3.00
C ILE A 6 -7.98 -4.43 -1.99
N GLY A 7 -6.96 -3.87 -1.34
CA GLY A 7 -6.40 -4.44 -0.13
C GLY A 7 -7.15 -3.89 1.07
N ILE A 8 -7.87 -4.73 1.81
CA ILE A 8 -8.56 -4.32 3.04
C ILE A 8 -7.62 -4.56 4.22
N PRO A 9 -7.20 -3.51 4.95
CA PRO A 9 -6.45 -3.69 6.19
C PRO A 9 -7.35 -4.31 7.26
N GLU A 10 -6.78 -5.14 8.12
CA GLU A 10 -7.52 -5.74 9.24
C GLU A 10 -7.63 -4.75 10.41
N LYS A 11 -8.53 -5.01 11.35
CA LYS A 11 -8.69 -4.26 12.61
C LYS A 11 -8.98 -2.75 12.42
N LEU A 12 -9.88 -2.42 11.49
CA LEU A 12 -10.26 -1.04 11.16
C LEU A 12 -11.21 -0.36 12.16
N GLN A 13 -11.84 -1.13 13.07
CA GLN A 13 -12.83 -0.60 14.00
C GLN A 13 -12.29 0.61 14.80
N GLY A 14 -13.03 1.72 14.78
CA GLY A 14 -12.70 2.97 15.46
C GLY A 14 -11.57 3.78 14.82
N LYS A 15 -10.99 3.35 13.69
CA LYS A 15 -9.86 4.02 13.06
C LYS A 15 -10.29 5.19 12.18
N ARG A 16 -9.40 6.18 12.06
CA ARG A 16 -9.49 7.26 11.08
C ARG A 16 -8.62 6.92 9.86
N VAL A 17 -9.26 6.73 8.71
CA VAL A 17 -8.65 6.23 7.47
C VAL A 17 -8.67 7.31 6.39
N LEU A 18 -7.58 7.44 5.65
CA LEU A 18 -7.49 8.28 4.45
C LEU A 18 -7.34 7.39 3.21
N ASP A 19 -8.14 7.63 2.18
CA ASP A 19 -8.10 6.96 0.87
C ASP A 19 -7.76 8.00 -0.21
N ILE A 20 -6.56 7.91 -0.80
CA ILE A 20 -6.06 8.87 -1.79
C ILE A 20 -6.16 8.25 -3.19
N GLY A 21 -6.73 8.98 -4.14
CA GLY A 21 -7.16 8.40 -5.41
C GLY A 21 -8.44 7.59 -5.25
N CYS A 22 -9.35 8.06 -4.38
CA CYS A 22 -10.56 7.31 -4.01
C CYS A 22 -11.59 7.15 -5.14
N GLY A 23 -11.39 7.83 -6.27
CA GLY A 23 -12.23 7.79 -7.46
C GLY A 23 -13.69 8.14 -7.15
N SER A 24 -14.60 7.23 -7.50
CA SER A 24 -16.03 7.38 -7.25
C SER A 24 -16.43 7.21 -5.77
N GLY A 25 -15.48 6.99 -4.86
CA GLY A 25 -15.72 6.86 -3.43
C GLY A 25 -16.30 5.53 -2.97
N SER A 26 -16.34 4.52 -3.84
CA SER A 26 -16.87 3.19 -3.51
C SER A 26 -16.06 2.50 -2.41
N PHE A 27 -14.74 2.71 -2.40
CA PHE A 27 -13.88 2.13 -1.37
C PHE A 27 -13.97 2.89 -0.04
N VAL A 28 -14.04 4.22 -0.07
CA VAL A 28 -14.40 5.05 1.10
C VAL A 28 -15.70 4.58 1.75
N PHE A 29 -16.73 4.30 0.95
CA PHE A 29 -18.00 3.79 1.47
C PHE A 29 -17.85 2.41 2.13
N MET A 30 -17.08 1.49 1.53
CA MET A 30 -16.78 0.20 2.13
C MET A 30 -16.02 0.35 3.45
N LEU A 31 -14.95 1.16 3.46
CA LEU A 31 -14.16 1.46 4.65
C LEU A 31 -15.01 2.08 5.75
N SER A 32 -15.96 2.95 5.41
CA SER A 32 -16.91 3.57 6.34
C SER A 32 -17.71 2.53 7.15
N LYS A 33 -17.98 1.36 6.57
CA LYS A 33 -18.62 0.25 7.30
C LYS A 33 -17.63 -0.51 8.17
N LEU A 34 -16.41 -0.72 7.68
CA LEU A 34 -15.36 -1.50 8.36
C LEU A 34 -14.76 -0.77 9.57
N VAL A 35 -14.71 0.56 9.52
CA VAL A 35 -14.27 1.37 10.68
C VAL A 35 -15.34 1.48 11.76
N GLY A 36 -16.58 1.11 11.45
CA GLY A 36 -17.70 1.18 12.39
C GLY A 36 -18.13 2.62 12.75
N PRO A 37 -19.13 2.77 13.64
CA PRO A 37 -19.75 4.06 13.94
C PRO A 37 -18.82 5.06 14.63
N ASP A 38 -17.78 4.58 15.32
CA ASP A 38 -16.80 5.41 16.04
C ASP A 38 -15.55 5.70 15.19
N GLY A 39 -15.45 5.11 14.00
CA GLY A 39 -14.37 5.37 13.05
C GLY A 39 -14.77 6.42 12.00
N TYR A 40 -13.80 6.83 11.18
CA TYR A 40 -14.02 7.90 10.21
C TYR A 40 -13.17 7.72 8.94
N VAL A 41 -13.72 8.01 7.76
CA VAL A 41 -13.00 7.85 6.49
C VAL A 41 -12.96 9.13 5.68
N VAL A 42 -11.80 9.49 5.15
CA VAL A 42 -11.61 10.65 4.28
C VAL A 42 -11.19 10.14 2.91
N GLY A 43 -11.92 10.52 1.86
CA GLY A 43 -11.53 10.29 0.47
C GLY A 43 -10.95 11.54 -0.18
N VAL A 44 -9.85 11.41 -0.92
CA VAL A 44 -9.29 12.48 -1.75
C VAL A 44 -9.15 11.98 -3.17
N ASP A 45 -9.61 12.76 -4.14
CA ASP A 45 -9.38 12.50 -5.56
C ASP A 45 -9.20 13.81 -6.34
N TYR A 46 -8.49 13.75 -7.47
CA TYR A 46 -8.32 14.92 -8.34
C TYR A 46 -9.62 15.30 -9.08
N SER A 47 -10.50 14.32 -9.29
CA SER A 47 -11.78 14.50 -9.98
C SER A 47 -12.94 14.72 -8.99
N ASP A 48 -13.96 15.48 -9.41
CA ASP A 48 -15.20 15.61 -8.63
C ASP A 48 -15.97 14.29 -8.71
N GLY A 49 -15.83 13.47 -7.66
CA GLY A 49 -16.49 12.18 -7.53
C GLY A 49 -17.93 12.28 -7.01
N LEU A 50 -18.69 11.18 -7.17
CA LEU A 50 -20.04 11.04 -6.62
C LEU A 50 -20.06 11.30 -5.11
N LYS A 51 -20.78 12.35 -4.69
CA LYS A 51 -21.02 12.68 -3.29
C LYS A 51 -22.15 11.80 -2.75
N TRP A 52 -21.80 10.80 -1.94
CA TRP A 52 -22.78 10.00 -1.22
C TRP A 52 -23.33 10.82 -0.05
N GLY A 53 -24.59 11.26 -0.14
CA GLY A 53 -25.26 12.01 0.92
C GLY A 53 -25.93 11.09 1.95
N TYR A 54 -25.49 11.14 3.20
CA TYR A 54 -26.17 10.49 4.33
C TYR A 54 -26.45 11.50 5.45
N SER A 55 -27.53 11.27 6.20
CA SER A 55 -27.96 12.14 7.31
C SER A 55 -26.99 12.16 8.50
N LYS A 56 -26.13 11.13 8.63
CA LYS A 56 -25.00 11.09 9.57
C LYS A 56 -23.88 10.21 9.00
N ALA A 57 -23.14 10.74 8.03
CA ALA A 57 -21.99 10.05 7.45
C ALA A 57 -20.81 10.03 8.44
N ASN A 58 -20.12 8.88 8.54
CA ASN A 58 -18.81 8.75 9.17
C ASN A 58 -17.69 8.81 8.11
N PHE A 59 -17.92 9.55 7.03
CA PHE A 59 -16.95 9.78 5.98
C PHE A 59 -17.16 11.15 5.31
N GLU A 60 -16.13 11.62 4.61
CA GLU A 60 -16.18 12.83 3.79
C GLU A 60 -15.30 12.68 2.52
N PHE A 61 -15.54 13.55 1.54
CA PHE A 61 -14.82 13.59 0.27
C PHE A 61 -14.26 14.98 0.02
N HIS A 62 -13.01 15.02 -0.45
CA HIS A 62 -12.32 16.23 -0.86
C HIS A 62 -11.80 16.10 -2.28
N VAL A 63 -11.96 17.15 -3.07
CA VAL A 63 -11.30 17.25 -4.37
C VAL A 63 -9.93 17.88 -4.17
N GLY A 64 -8.87 17.20 -4.56
CA GLY A 64 -7.52 17.72 -4.44
C GLY A 64 -6.44 16.81 -5.02
N ASP A 65 -5.26 17.41 -5.17
CA ASP A 65 -4.06 16.77 -5.68
C ASP A 65 -3.41 15.91 -4.59
N ALA A 66 -3.15 14.63 -4.90
CA ALA A 66 -2.50 13.68 -4.00
C ALA A 66 -1.12 14.13 -3.53
N GLU A 67 -0.45 15.00 -4.30
CA GLU A 67 0.86 15.57 -3.96
C GLU A 67 0.76 16.82 -3.07
N LYS A 68 -0.43 17.44 -2.94
CA LYS A 68 -0.65 18.72 -2.25
C LYS A 68 -1.69 18.63 -1.15
N LEU A 69 -1.61 17.61 -0.29
CA LEU A 69 -2.59 17.38 0.77
C LEU A 69 -2.57 18.44 1.88
N ASP A 70 -1.50 19.23 2.01
CA ASP A 70 -1.35 20.25 3.04
C ASP A 70 -2.45 21.32 2.98
N VAL A 71 -3.07 21.51 1.81
CA VAL A 71 -4.18 22.45 1.59
C VAL A 71 -5.40 22.15 2.47
N PHE A 72 -5.55 20.91 2.95
CA PHE A 72 -6.68 20.49 3.78
C PHE A 72 -6.49 20.80 5.27
N ASN A 73 -5.30 21.20 5.70
CA ASN A 73 -5.00 21.60 7.08
C ASN A 73 -5.39 20.56 8.17
N TRP A 74 -5.35 19.26 7.87
CA TRP A 74 -5.73 18.22 8.86
C TRP A 74 -4.80 18.13 10.06
N GLY A 75 -3.62 18.77 10.03
CA GLY A 75 -2.58 18.63 11.04
C GLY A 75 -1.72 17.37 10.82
N ALA A 76 -0.53 17.36 11.43
CA ALA A 76 0.32 16.18 11.42
C ALA A 76 -0.30 15.07 12.29
N GLU A 77 -0.02 13.80 11.92
CA GLU A 77 -0.43 12.63 12.71
C GLU A 77 -1.96 12.47 12.88
N SER A 78 -2.72 12.87 11.86
CA SER A 78 -4.18 12.90 11.92
C SER A 78 -4.87 11.60 11.48
N PHE A 79 -4.13 10.66 10.89
CA PHE A 79 -4.69 9.40 10.37
C PHE A 79 -3.97 8.17 10.94
N ASP A 80 -4.75 7.14 11.28
CA ASP A 80 -4.24 5.85 11.76
C ASP A 80 -3.79 4.95 10.61
N LEU A 81 -4.43 5.11 9.45
CA LEU A 81 -4.17 4.38 8.23
C LEU A 81 -4.32 5.32 7.03
N ILE A 82 -3.35 5.25 6.13
CA ILE A 82 -3.49 5.82 4.79
C ILE A 82 -3.49 4.66 3.78
N VAL A 83 -4.42 4.72 2.85
CA VAL A 83 -4.45 3.89 1.65
C VAL A 83 -4.05 4.81 0.50
N HIS A 84 -2.87 4.53 -0.06
CA HIS A 84 -2.17 5.31 -1.09
C HIS A 84 -1.70 6.71 -0.59
N ALA A 85 -0.42 7.07 -0.74
CA ALA A 85 0.30 8.28 -0.22
C ALA A 85 0.68 8.40 1.29
N PHE A 86 1.51 9.40 1.64
CA PHE A 86 2.64 9.22 2.58
C PHE A 86 2.78 10.17 3.81
N ASN A 87 2.36 11.45 3.77
CA ASN A 87 2.80 12.43 4.80
C ASN A 87 1.90 12.58 6.06
N LEU A 88 0.68 12.06 6.06
CA LEU A 88 -0.32 12.38 7.10
C LEU A 88 -0.45 11.31 8.20
N LEU A 89 0.39 10.28 8.15
CA LEU A 89 0.27 9.09 8.99
C LEU A 89 0.84 9.37 10.39
N LYS A 90 0.16 8.86 11.42
CA LYS A 90 0.69 8.81 12.79
C LYS A 90 1.98 8.00 12.85
N THR A 91 2.87 8.33 13.78
CA THR A 91 3.95 7.42 14.17
C THR A 91 3.36 6.06 14.58
N GLY A 92 3.93 4.96 14.08
CA GLY A 92 3.39 3.60 14.25
C GLY A 92 2.13 3.31 13.42
N GLY A 93 1.58 4.30 12.72
CA GLY A 93 0.47 4.12 11.79
C GLY A 93 0.88 3.24 10.61
N GLN A 94 -0.13 2.62 10.00
CA GLN A 94 0.05 1.70 8.89
C GLN A 94 -0.20 2.41 7.55
N PHE A 95 0.66 2.15 6.58
CA PHE A 95 0.41 2.48 5.18
C PHE A 95 0.18 1.18 4.41
N TYR A 96 -0.98 1.07 3.78
CA TYR A 96 -1.33 -0.06 2.92
C TYR A 96 -1.32 0.41 1.47
N LEU A 97 -0.46 -0.20 0.66
CA LEU A 97 -0.27 0.16 -0.73
C LEU A 97 -0.61 -1.01 -1.63
N THR A 98 -1.53 -0.81 -2.57
CA THR A 98 -1.78 -1.72 -3.69
C THR A 98 -1.51 -0.98 -4.97
N ASP A 99 -0.59 -1.51 -5.78
CA ASP A 99 -0.26 -0.89 -7.06
C ASP A 99 0.23 -1.92 -8.07
N VAL A 100 0.33 -1.48 -9.33
CA VAL A 100 0.97 -2.21 -10.42
C VAL A 100 2.48 -2.05 -10.30
N TYR A 101 3.19 -3.17 -10.39
CA TYR A 101 4.64 -3.23 -10.41
C TYR A 101 5.12 -3.98 -11.64
N VAL A 102 6.30 -3.59 -12.11
CA VAL A 102 6.98 -4.21 -13.24
C VAL A 102 8.19 -5.02 -12.76
N GLU A 103 8.50 -6.10 -13.46
CA GLU A 103 9.68 -6.91 -13.23
C GLU A 103 10.96 -6.19 -13.69
N ARG A 104 10.84 -5.44 -14.79
CA ARG A 104 11.91 -4.65 -15.41
C ARG A 104 11.40 -3.25 -15.73
N ASP A 105 12.29 -2.26 -15.69
CA ASP A 105 11.92 -0.89 -16.00
C ASP A 105 11.39 -0.75 -17.44
N MET A 106 10.25 -0.10 -17.59
CA MET A 106 9.74 0.29 -18.91
C MET A 106 10.71 1.32 -19.55
N PRO A 107 10.99 1.21 -20.87
CA PRO A 107 11.75 2.19 -21.62
C PRO A 107 11.10 3.58 -21.61
N ALA A 108 11.90 4.63 -21.83
CA ALA A 108 11.45 6.01 -21.79
C ALA A 108 10.28 6.29 -22.75
N GLU A 109 10.32 5.72 -23.95
CA GLU A 109 9.26 5.88 -24.97
C GLU A 109 7.87 5.40 -24.50
N TYR A 110 7.80 4.41 -23.60
CA TYR A 110 6.54 3.97 -23.00
C TYR A 110 6.11 4.91 -21.88
N LYS A 111 7.06 5.34 -21.04
CA LYS A 111 6.83 6.26 -19.91
C LYS A 111 6.40 7.65 -20.37
N GLU A 112 6.85 8.09 -21.54
CA GLU A 112 6.49 9.40 -22.12
C GLU A 112 5.19 9.34 -22.94
N ASN A 113 4.65 8.14 -23.18
CA ASN A 113 3.39 7.97 -23.89
C ASN A 113 2.21 7.93 -22.90
N GLU A 114 1.52 9.06 -22.78
CA GLU A 114 0.38 9.22 -21.86
C GLU A 114 -0.73 8.18 -22.08
N HIS A 115 -0.93 7.71 -23.31
CA HIS A 115 -1.92 6.68 -23.60
C HIS A 115 -1.62 5.34 -22.92
N LEU A 116 -0.34 5.05 -22.67
CA LEU A 116 0.10 3.80 -22.06
C LEU A 116 0.12 3.85 -20.52
N TRP A 117 -0.06 5.03 -19.92
CA TRP A 117 0.00 5.21 -18.46
C TRP A 117 -1.07 4.39 -17.74
N CYS A 118 -2.31 4.39 -18.26
CA CYS A 118 -3.40 3.61 -17.68
C CYS A 118 -3.15 2.10 -17.71
N GLY A 119 -2.28 1.61 -18.59
CA GLY A 119 -1.89 0.21 -18.66
C GLY A 119 -0.63 -0.13 -17.85
N GLY A 120 -0.07 0.82 -17.11
CA GLY A 120 1.08 0.59 -16.23
C GLY A 120 2.44 0.97 -16.83
N ALA A 121 2.51 1.79 -17.88
CA ALA A 121 3.79 2.24 -18.43
C ALA A 121 4.64 3.03 -17.42
N GLY A 122 3.99 3.74 -16.49
CA GLY A 122 4.62 4.45 -15.38
C GLY A 122 4.89 3.59 -14.14
N ALA A 123 4.57 2.29 -14.16
CA ALA A 123 4.67 1.43 -13.00
C ALA A 123 6.11 1.32 -12.48
N MET A 124 6.25 1.34 -11.15
CA MET A 124 7.53 1.21 -10.48
C MET A 124 8.05 -0.23 -10.58
N ARG A 125 9.37 -0.40 -10.73
CA ARG A 125 9.98 -1.73 -10.59
C ARG A 125 9.86 -2.22 -9.15
N TRP A 126 9.42 -3.46 -8.94
CA TRP A 126 9.03 -3.96 -7.61
C TRP A 126 10.11 -3.80 -6.52
N ASP A 127 11.38 -3.99 -6.87
CA ASP A 127 12.53 -3.90 -5.95
C ASP A 127 12.92 -2.45 -5.61
N THR A 128 12.33 -1.46 -6.28
CA THR A 128 12.55 -0.03 -6.05
C THR A 128 11.68 0.51 -4.90
N LEU A 129 10.57 -0.17 -4.58
CA LEU A 129 9.67 0.26 -3.51
C LEU A 129 10.38 0.30 -2.15
N ALA A 130 11.05 -0.80 -1.79
CA ALA A 130 11.69 -0.96 -0.50
C ALA A 130 12.72 0.15 -0.19
N PRO A 131 13.73 0.44 -1.01
CA PRO A 131 14.66 1.53 -0.72
C PRO A 131 13.98 2.91 -0.68
N THR A 132 12.93 3.12 -1.47
CA THR A 132 12.19 4.39 -1.54
C THR A 132 11.45 4.69 -0.24
N VAL A 133 10.57 3.78 0.19
CA VAL A 133 9.75 3.99 1.41
C VAL A 133 10.58 4.03 2.68
N VAL A 134 11.70 3.31 2.67
CA VAL A 134 12.67 3.29 3.74
C VAL A 134 13.35 4.64 3.92
N LYS A 135 13.85 5.22 2.82
CA LYS A 135 14.48 6.54 2.85
C LYS A 135 13.51 7.60 3.37
N ALA A 136 12.23 7.37 3.12
CA ALA A 136 11.18 8.26 3.54
C ALA A 136 10.81 8.09 5.03
N GLY A 137 11.26 7.03 5.72
CA GLY A 137 11.08 6.84 7.16
C GLY A 137 10.17 5.67 7.56
N PHE A 138 10.00 4.68 6.68
CA PHE A 138 9.15 3.52 6.94
C PHE A 138 9.96 2.24 7.17
N THR A 139 9.29 1.21 7.69
CA THR A 139 9.79 -0.16 7.70
C THR A 139 10.11 -0.64 6.28
N VAL A 140 10.87 -1.74 6.18
CA VAL A 140 10.86 -2.52 4.93
C VAL A 140 9.40 -2.91 4.64
N PRO A 141 8.90 -2.73 3.41
CA PRO A 141 7.53 -3.11 3.09
C PRO A 141 7.37 -4.63 3.15
N TYR A 142 6.21 -5.07 3.62
CA TYR A 142 5.83 -6.47 3.73
C TYR A 142 4.85 -6.82 2.64
N LEU A 143 5.24 -7.72 1.75
CA LEU A 143 4.36 -8.25 0.71
C LEU A 143 3.20 -9.05 1.34
N THR A 144 1.97 -8.61 1.10
CA THR A 144 0.76 -9.27 1.58
C THR A 144 0.13 -10.16 0.52
N GLN A 145 0.12 -9.69 -0.74
CA GLN A 145 -0.60 -10.31 -1.84
C GLN A 145 0.03 -9.93 -3.18
N ALA A 146 -0.13 -10.81 -4.18
CA ALA A 146 0.26 -10.55 -5.56
C ALA A 146 -0.79 -11.15 -6.50
N TYR A 147 -1.17 -10.41 -7.53
CA TYR A 147 -2.17 -10.78 -8.53
C TYR A 147 -1.61 -10.56 -9.93
N PRO A 148 -1.89 -11.43 -10.91
CA PRO A 148 -1.54 -11.16 -12.28
C PRO A 148 -2.32 -9.94 -12.80
N VAL A 149 -1.72 -9.19 -13.71
CA VAL A 149 -2.43 -8.18 -14.51
C VAL A 149 -2.74 -8.79 -15.87
N SER A 150 -4.02 -8.75 -16.27
CA SER A 150 -4.45 -9.20 -17.59
C SER A 150 -4.54 -7.99 -18.52
N ILE A 151 -3.82 -8.02 -19.64
CA ILE A 151 -3.90 -6.99 -20.68
C ILE A 151 -4.50 -7.64 -21.93
N VAL A 152 -5.73 -7.26 -22.27
CA VAL A 152 -6.43 -7.80 -23.44
C VAL A 152 -6.45 -6.82 -24.60
N HIS A 153 -6.41 -5.52 -24.32
CA HIS A 153 -6.37 -4.48 -25.35
C HIS A 153 -5.06 -4.53 -26.14
N GLU A 154 -5.17 -4.58 -27.47
CA GLU A 154 -4.05 -4.86 -28.36
C GLU A 154 -2.92 -3.83 -28.22
N GLU A 155 -3.26 -2.55 -28.09
CA GLU A 155 -2.27 -1.46 -27.96
C GLU A 155 -1.40 -1.56 -26.70
N PHE A 156 -1.90 -2.22 -25.64
CA PHE A 156 -1.18 -2.33 -24.37
C PHE A 156 -0.39 -3.63 -24.28
N LYS A 157 -0.64 -4.63 -25.15
CA LYS A 157 0.05 -5.93 -25.12
C LYS A 157 1.56 -5.80 -25.30
N VAL A 158 2.00 -4.82 -26.10
CA VAL A 158 3.43 -4.54 -26.33
C VAL A 158 4.20 -4.35 -25.01
N MET A 159 3.56 -3.81 -23.96
CA MET A 159 4.20 -3.65 -22.65
C MET A 159 4.52 -4.99 -21.98
N THR A 160 3.66 -6.00 -22.18
CA THR A 160 3.87 -7.35 -21.62
C THR A 160 5.04 -8.09 -22.27
N GLU A 161 5.44 -7.68 -23.48
CA GLU A 161 6.63 -8.20 -24.17
C GLU A 161 7.93 -7.61 -23.59
N VAL A 162 7.84 -6.39 -23.03
CA VAL A 162 8.97 -5.66 -22.44
C VAL A 162 9.21 -6.09 -20.99
N SER A 163 8.15 -6.13 -20.19
CA SER A 163 8.21 -6.53 -18.78
C SER A 163 6.93 -7.22 -18.36
N ARG A 164 7.05 -8.22 -17.48
CA ARG A 164 5.91 -8.73 -16.73
C ARG A 164 5.37 -7.62 -15.82
N LEU A 165 4.04 -7.58 -15.71
CA LEU A 165 3.31 -6.72 -14.80
C LEU A 165 2.53 -7.59 -13.82
N LEU A 166 2.43 -7.13 -12.58
CA LEU A 166 1.53 -7.68 -11.58
C LEU A 166 1.00 -6.55 -10.72
N CYS A 167 -0.10 -6.82 -10.03
CA CYS A 167 -0.48 -6.02 -8.87
C CYS A 167 0.13 -6.65 -7.62
N ALA A 168 0.68 -5.83 -6.73
CA ALA A 168 1.12 -6.26 -5.41
C ALA A 168 0.54 -5.37 -4.31
N GLY A 169 0.18 -6.02 -3.20
CA GLY A 169 -0.20 -5.35 -1.96
C GLY A 169 0.93 -5.38 -0.94
N TRP A 170 1.14 -4.26 -0.27
CA TRP A 170 2.22 -4.04 0.69
C TRP A 170 1.68 -3.42 1.97
N ARG A 171 2.22 -3.86 3.10
CA ARG A 171 2.07 -3.18 4.38
C ARG A 171 3.41 -2.59 4.78
N LEU A 172 3.41 -1.34 5.24
CA LEU A 172 4.58 -0.69 5.83
C LEU A 172 4.14 0.24 6.95
N PHE A 173 5.02 0.46 7.93
CA PHE A 173 4.70 1.24 9.12
C PHE A 173 5.61 2.46 9.21
N LYS A 174 5.05 3.61 9.61
CA LYS A 174 5.83 4.83 9.82
C LYS A 174 6.65 4.70 11.09
N LEU A 175 7.95 4.94 10.99
CA LEU A 175 8.86 4.94 12.13
C LEU A 175 8.81 6.30 12.86
N PRO A 176 9.13 6.34 14.16
CA PRO A 176 9.36 7.59 14.88
C PRO A 176 10.51 8.39 14.25
N ASP A 177 10.44 9.72 14.36
CA ASP A 177 11.50 10.61 13.91
C ASP A 177 12.83 10.28 14.61
N GLY A 178 13.90 10.20 13.83
CA GLY A 178 15.24 9.88 14.36
C GLY A 178 15.50 8.39 14.63
N ALA A 179 14.53 7.50 14.36
CA ALA A 179 14.77 6.06 14.38
C ALA A 179 15.90 5.69 13.41
N LYS A 180 17.03 5.22 13.95
CA LYS A 180 18.18 4.80 13.14
C LYS A 180 18.01 3.35 12.70
N ARG A 181 18.28 3.07 11.43
CA ARG A 181 18.45 1.69 10.96
C ARG A 181 19.75 1.11 11.51
N GLY A 182 19.60 0.07 12.32
CA GLY A 182 20.62 -0.92 12.60
C GLY A 182 20.04 -2.31 12.33
N ALA A 183 20.23 -2.85 11.13
CA ALA A 183 20.39 -4.30 11.05
C ALA A 183 21.81 -4.54 11.55
N SER A 184 21.94 -4.74 12.86
CA SER A 184 23.23 -5.13 13.37
C SER A 184 23.61 -6.46 12.72
N ARG A 185 24.72 -6.46 11.99
CA ARG A 185 25.39 -7.70 11.57
C ARG A 185 25.94 -8.49 12.78
N THR A 186 25.72 -7.99 14.00
CA THR A 186 26.11 -8.56 15.29
C THR A 186 25.02 -8.49 16.38
N GLY A 187 23.72 -8.37 16.05
CA GLY A 187 22.64 -8.40 17.05
C GLY A 187 22.60 -7.23 18.07
N GLU A 188 22.58 -6.00 17.62
CA GLU A 188 22.11 -4.83 18.38
C GLU A 188 20.84 -4.33 17.70
N GLY A 189 19.71 -4.51 18.40
CA GLY A 189 18.39 -4.08 17.96
C GLY A 189 18.33 -2.57 17.75
N VAL A 190 17.42 -2.16 16.86
CA VAL A 190 16.98 -0.76 16.85
C VAL A 190 16.14 -0.57 18.10
N ASP A 191 16.56 0.34 18.97
CA ASP A 191 15.76 0.79 20.11
C ASP A 191 14.51 1.49 19.54
N VAL A 192 13.46 0.70 19.35
CA VAL A 192 12.11 1.20 19.11
C VAL A 192 11.50 1.42 20.48
N ASP A 193 11.02 2.63 20.73
CA ASP A 193 10.33 2.97 21.98
C ASP A 193 9.36 1.84 22.37
N SER A 194 9.34 1.49 23.64
CA SER A 194 8.39 0.58 24.29
C SER A 194 6.95 0.70 23.76
N GLU A 195 6.51 1.89 23.38
CA GLU A 195 5.19 2.14 22.78
C GLU A 195 5.08 1.56 21.35
N LEU A 196 6.10 1.74 20.50
CA LEU A 196 6.16 1.15 19.16
C LEU A 196 6.37 -0.37 19.22
N ALA A 197 7.19 -0.86 20.15
CA ALA A 197 7.35 -2.29 20.41
C ALA A 197 6.03 -2.94 20.83
N THR A 198 5.24 -2.25 21.65
CA THR A 198 3.89 -2.66 22.05
C THR A 198 2.93 -2.62 20.86
N ILE A 199 2.93 -1.56 20.04
CA ILE A 199 2.10 -1.46 18.84
C ILE A 199 2.41 -2.58 17.84
N LEU A 200 3.69 -2.92 17.65
CA LEU A 200 4.14 -4.01 16.79
C LEU A 200 3.74 -5.38 17.37
N ALA A 201 3.85 -5.57 18.69
CA ALA A 201 3.48 -6.81 19.39
C ALA A 201 1.97 -7.08 19.46
N PHE A 202 1.13 -6.03 19.44
CA PHE A 202 -0.35 -6.16 19.46
C PHE A 202 -0.97 -6.26 18.04
N SER A 203 -0.14 -6.18 17.00
CA SER A 203 -0.54 -6.39 15.61
C SER A 203 -0.35 -7.86 15.19
N TYR A 204 -1.04 -8.30 14.14
CA TYR A 204 -0.98 -9.64 13.50
C TYR A 204 0.45 -10.14 13.14
N LEU A 205 1.47 -9.31 13.38
CA LEU A 205 2.87 -9.68 13.33
C LEU A 205 3.20 -10.77 14.36
N SER A 206 2.59 -10.82 15.56
CA SER A 206 2.89 -11.87 16.56
C SER A 206 2.68 -13.30 16.06
N ASP A 207 1.70 -13.48 15.17
CA ASP A 207 1.33 -14.79 14.63
C ASP A 207 2.21 -15.19 13.44
N ASN A 208 3.00 -14.26 12.90
CA ASN A 208 3.83 -14.45 11.70
C ASN A 208 5.32 -14.07 11.89
N PHE A 209 5.68 -13.57 13.06
CA PHE A 209 7.04 -13.22 13.49
C PHE A 209 7.31 -13.90 14.83
N ASP A 210 8.42 -14.62 14.91
CA ASP A 210 8.91 -15.17 16.17
C ASP A 210 9.66 -14.07 16.92
N PHE A 211 8.96 -13.43 17.86
CA PHE A 211 9.53 -12.43 18.76
C PHE A 211 10.21 -13.05 19.99
N ALA A 212 10.22 -14.39 20.11
CA ALA A 212 10.74 -15.07 21.29
C ALA A 212 12.27 -15.12 21.36
N ASP A 213 12.97 -14.72 20.29
CA ASP A 213 14.43 -14.66 20.27
C ASP A 213 14.93 -13.23 20.07
N THR A 214 14.99 -12.47 21.17
CA THR A 214 15.61 -11.15 21.23
C THR A 214 17.14 -11.19 21.11
N THR A 215 17.73 -12.37 20.92
CA THR A 215 19.16 -12.56 20.63
C THR A 215 19.43 -12.86 19.14
N GLY A 216 18.38 -13.09 18.35
CA GLY A 216 18.43 -13.35 16.92
C GLY A 216 17.91 -12.18 16.07
N ASN A 217 18.48 -12.02 14.88
CA ASN A 217 17.93 -11.10 13.88
C ASN A 217 16.50 -11.51 13.51
N PRO A 218 15.49 -10.62 13.55
CA PRO A 218 14.17 -10.96 13.06
C PRO A 218 14.22 -11.22 11.54
N THR A 219 14.10 -12.48 11.14
CA THR A 219 14.06 -12.89 9.72
C THR A 219 12.61 -13.10 9.28
N THR A 220 12.19 -12.43 8.21
CA THR A 220 10.93 -12.80 7.53
C THR A 220 11.22 -13.98 6.59
N ASN A 221 10.52 -15.11 6.73
CA ASN A 221 10.61 -16.22 5.77
C ASN A 221 9.89 -15.96 4.44
N ARG A 222 9.33 -14.76 4.22
CA ARG A 222 8.62 -14.42 2.98
C ARG A 222 9.57 -13.84 1.94
N ASN A 223 9.54 -14.45 0.77
CA ASN A 223 10.08 -13.86 -0.45
C ASN A 223 9.33 -12.53 -0.71
N GLN A 224 10.02 -11.40 -0.59
CA GLN A 224 9.48 -10.08 -0.88
C GLN A 224 9.35 -9.82 -2.39
N ASN A 225 9.80 -10.74 -3.24
CA ASN A 225 9.59 -10.64 -4.68
C ASN A 225 8.16 -11.10 -5.04
N PRO A 226 7.28 -10.19 -5.50
CA PRO A 226 5.90 -10.54 -5.83
C PRO A 226 5.78 -11.45 -7.06
N PHE A 227 6.74 -11.41 -8.00
CA PHE A 227 6.76 -12.30 -9.16
C PHE A 227 7.04 -13.74 -8.74
N ALA A 228 8.01 -13.92 -7.85
CA ALA A 228 8.35 -15.23 -7.31
C ALA A 228 7.25 -15.79 -6.38
N LEU A 229 6.53 -14.92 -5.65
CA LEU A 229 5.32 -15.33 -4.92
C LEU A 229 4.25 -15.85 -5.89
N LEU A 230 3.99 -15.14 -6.97
CA LEU A 230 2.99 -15.55 -7.97
C LEU A 230 3.36 -16.87 -8.65
N GLU A 231 4.64 -17.06 -9.01
CA GLU A 231 5.16 -18.32 -9.56
C GLU A 231 5.01 -19.48 -8.58
N LYS A 232 5.28 -19.25 -7.29
CA LYS A 232 5.07 -20.25 -6.24
C LYS A 232 3.59 -20.64 -6.14
N LEU A 233 2.69 -19.64 -6.11
CA LEU A 233 1.25 -19.89 -6.06
C LEU A 233 0.77 -20.67 -7.30
N GLU A 234 1.31 -20.37 -8.48
CA GLU A 234 1.04 -21.11 -9.71
C GLU A 234 1.51 -22.57 -9.64
N ALA A 235 2.75 -22.80 -9.19
CA ALA A 235 3.27 -24.15 -8.99
C ALA A 235 2.46 -24.97 -7.97
N GLU A 236 1.83 -24.31 -6.99
CA GLU A 236 0.95 -24.93 -6.00
C GLU A 236 -0.51 -25.09 -6.48
N GLY A 237 -0.86 -24.66 -7.71
CA GLY A 237 -2.24 -24.69 -8.21
C GLY A 237 -3.17 -23.69 -7.49
N ARG A 238 -2.60 -22.63 -6.90
CA ARG A 238 -3.26 -21.61 -6.08
C ARG A 238 -3.10 -20.20 -6.67
N LYS A 239 -2.77 -20.09 -7.96
CA LYS A 239 -2.64 -18.81 -8.65
C LYS A 239 -3.98 -18.05 -8.57
N PRO A 240 -4.00 -16.82 -8.05
CA PRO A 240 -5.23 -16.05 -8.02
C PRO A 240 -5.58 -15.55 -9.43
N ASP A 241 -6.87 -15.37 -9.68
CA ASP A 241 -7.35 -14.71 -10.89
C ASP A 241 -6.83 -13.26 -10.99
N PRO A 242 -6.72 -12.70 -12.21
CA PRO A 242 -6.40 -11.28 -12.38
C PRO A 242 -7.38 -10.39 -11.63
N MET A 243 -6.84 -9.40 -10.93
CA MET A 243 -7.62 -8.51 -10.09
C MET A 243 -8.43 -7.50 -10.91
N TYR A 244 -7.91 -7.15 -12.08
CA TYR A 244 -8.58 -6.37 -13.11
C TYR A 244 -7.98 -6.71 -14.48
N THR A 245 -8.71 -6.32 -15.52
CA THR A 245 -8.29 -6.47 -16.92
C THR A 245 -8.14 -5.08 -17.53
N VAL A 246 -7.03 -4.84 -18.23
CA VAL A 246 -6.86 -3.66 -19.09
C VAL A 246 -7.55 -3.99 -20.42
N GLU A 247 -8.79 -3.50 -20.53
CA GLU A 247 -9.68 -3.66 -21.68
C GLU A 247 -9.47 -2.66 -22.79
#